data_AF-A0AAE1KL64-F1
#
_entry.id   AF-A0AAE1KL64-F1
#
_cell.length_a   1.000
_cell.length_b   1.000
_cell.length_c   1.000
_cell.angle_alpha   90.00
_cell.angle_beta   90.00
_cell.angle_gamma   90.00
#
_symmetry.space_group_name_H-M   'P 1'
#
loop_
_entity.id
_entity.type
_entity.pdbx_description
1 polymer ?
#
loop_
_entity_poly.entity_id
_entity_poly.type
_entity_poly.pdbx_seq_one_letter_code
_entity_poly.pdbx_strand_id
1 'polypeptide(L)'
;MLLWLAYSGCHSVLVVSLMCVALFCNGAVTISTLTNHTDIAPNFAGTTFGIDQTLTSILSFIVPVVVGVLIDGQQTLGNWRNAFWTCVAMYTLTTIFYLFFASISVQPWNSLRGTWDVTTTHQDSVEKFNDNEEETNTLQTSVG
;
A
#
# COMPACT_ATOMS: atom_id res chain seq x y z
N MET A 1 12.86 -11.15 10.72
CA MET A 1 13.99 -10.36 11.27
C MET A 1 14.04 -10.39 12.81
N LEU A 2 12.94 -10.13 13.52
CA LEU A 2 12.90 -10.07 14.99
C LEU A 2 13.44 -11.33 15.69
N LEU A 3 13.10 -12.53 15.23
CA LEU A 3 13.59 -13.79 15.81
C LEU A 3 15.09 -14.01 15.60
N TRP A 4 15.65 -13.53 14.48
CA TRP A 4 17.07 -13.65 14.19
C TRP A 4 17.89 -12.77 15.12
N LEU A 5 17.49 -11.51 15.31
CA LEU A 5 18.15 -10.59 16.26
C LEU A 5 18.08 -11.09 17.70
N ALA A 6 16.96 -11.68 18.11
CA ALA A 6 16.80 -12.26 19.44
C ALA A 6 17.75 -13.46 19.68
N TYR A 7 18.20 -14.12 18.61
CA TYR A 7 19.11 -15.28 18.67
C TYR A 7 20.57 -14.95 18.34
N SER A 8 20.87 -13.73 17.85
CA SER A 8 22.21 -13.33 17.39
C SER A 8 23.26 -13.14 18.50
N GLY A 9 22.87 -13.15 19.78
CA GLY A 9 23.81 -13.09 20.90
C GLY A 9 24.75 -11.86 20.87
N CYS A 10 26.06 -12.07 21.07
CA CYS A 10 27.07 -11.02 21.32
C CYS A 10 27.88 -10.58 20.07
N HIS A 11 27.52 -11.03 18.85
CA HIS A 11 28.27 -10.70 17.64
C HIS A 11 27.80 -9.39 16.99
N SER A 12 28.39 -8.27 17.40
CA SER A 12 28.01 -6.92 16.96
C SER A 12 28.02 -6.72 15.44
N VAL A 13 28.96 -7.33 14.71
CA VAL A 13 29.07 -7.18 13.24
C VAL A 13 27.87 -7.80 12.52
N LEU A 14 27.39 -8.96 12.98
CA LEU A 14 26.20 -9.62 12.41
C LEU A 14 24.92 -8.84 12.72
N VAL A 15 24.81 -8.27 13.92
CA VAL A 15 23.65 -7.45 14.31
C VAL A 15 23.56 -6.19 13.45
N VAL A 16 24.69 -5.50 13.24
CA VAL A 16 24.74 -4.27 12.43
C VAL A 16 24.42 -4.57 10.96
N SER A 17 24.97 -5.63 10.37
CA SER A 17 24.68 -5.97 8.98
C SER A 17 23.21 -6.36 8.77
N LEU A 18 22.64 -7.14 9.69
CA LEU A 18 21.22 -7.48 9.68
C LEU A 18 20.31 -6.24 9.83
N MET A 19 20.71 -5.28 10.67
CA MET A 19 20.00 -4.00 10.80
C MET A 19 20.05 -3.19 9.50
N CYS A 20 21.20 -3.09 8.84
CA CYS A 20 21.31 -2.38 7.57
C CYS A 20 20.41 -3.00 6.49
N VAL A 21 20.44 -4.33 6.33
CA VAL A 21 19.60 -5.04 5.35
C VAL A 21 18.12 -4.81 5.66
N ALA A 22 17.75 -4.83 6.94
CA ALA A 22 16.37 -4.61 7.34
C ALA A 22 15.86 -3.20 7.06
N LEU A 23 16.68 -2.17 7.32
CA LEU A 23 16.33 -0.79 7.00
C LEU A 23 16.18 -0.62 5.49
N PHE A 24 17.04 -1.27 4.70
CA PHE A 24 16.93 -1.31 3.25
C PHE A 24 15.61 -1.95 2.79
N CYS A 25 15.26 -3.12 3.34
CA CYS A 25 13.98 -3.78 3.04
C CYS A 25 12.78 -2.93 3.45
N ASN A 26 12.83 -2.21 4.58
CA ASN A 26 11.76 -1.29 4.98
C ASN A 26 11.56 -0.17 3.95
N GLY A 27 12.64 0.40 3.40
CA GLY A 27 12.55 1.41 2.34
C GLY A 27 11.83 0.87 1.09
N ALA A 28 12.13 -0.36 0.68
CA ALA A 28 11.46 -1.00 -0.46
C ALA A 28 9.95 -1.21 -0.22
N VAL A 29 9.57 -1.58 1.01
CA VAL A 29 8.15 -1.74 1.38
C VAL A 29 7.39 -0.42 1.30
N THR A 30 7.96 0.69 1.79
CA THR A 30 7.30 2.01 1.75
C THR A 30 7.03 2.49 0.32
N ILE A 31 7.93 2.18 -0.61
CA ILE A 31 7.73 2.52 -2.03
C ILE A 31 6.60 1.67 -2.62
N SER A 32 6.57 0.37 -2.30
CA SER A 32 5.52 -0.54 -2.78
C SER A 32 4.13 -0.14 -2.26
N THR A 33 4.01 0.26 -1.00
CA THR A 33 2.72 0.68 -0.43
C THR A 33 2.23 1.96 -1.07
N LEU A 34 3.11 2.92 -1.37
CA LEU A 34 2.75 4.18 -2.02
C LEU A 34 2.22 3.97 -3.44
N THR A 35 2.88 3.14 -4.24
CA THR A 35 2.44 2.83 -5.61
C THR A 35 1.09 2.10 -5.60
N ASN A 36 0.95 1.04 -4.78
CA ASN A 36 -0.30 0.28 -4.69
C ASN A 36 -1.49 1.14 -4.24
N HIS A 37 -1.29 2.11 -3.34
CA HIS A 37 -2.35 3.00 -2.88
C HIS A 37 -2.78 4.02 -3.95
N THR A 38 -1.82 4.45 -4.77
CA THR A 38 -2.03 5.38 -5.88
C THR A 38 -2.72 4.69 -7.05
N ASP A 39 -2.42 3.41 -7.29
CA ASP A 39 -3.02 2.61 -8.37
C ASP A 39 -4.49 2.27 -8.08
N ILE A 40 -4.87 2.10 -6.81
CA ILE A 40 -6.25 1.74 -6.42
C ILE A 40 -7.19 2.96 -6.39
N ALA A 41 -6.70 4.14 -6.00
CA ALA A 41 -7.54 5.34 -5.84
C ALA A 41 -6.78 6.65 -6.15
N PRO A 42 -6.44 6.94 -7.42
CA PRO A 42 -5.67 8.14 -7.80
C PRO A 42 -6.34 9.46 -7.39
N ASN A 43 -7.68 9.48 -7.26
CA ASN A 43 -8.42 10.69 -6.87
C ASN A 43 -8.52 10.95 -5.37
N PHE A 44 -8.53 9.87 -4.59
CA PHE A 44 -8.66 9.94 -3.13
C PHE A 44 -7.35 9.58 -2.42
N ALA A 45 -6.25 9.44 -3.16
CA ALA A 45 -4.95 9.01 -2.65
C ALA A 45 -4.48 9.87 -1.47
N GLY A 46 -4.61 11.20 -1.55
CA GLY A 46 -4.17 12.12 -0.49
C GLY A 46 -4.98 12.01 0.81
N THR A 47 -6.31 11.93 0.71
CA THR A 47 -7.18 11.85 1.89
C THR A 47 -7.07 10.48 2.57
N THR A 48 -7.08 9.39 1.79
CA THR A 48 -6.95 8.05 2.36
C THR A 48 -5.56 7.82 2.95
N PHE A 49 -4.49 8.31 2.30
CA PHE A 49 -3.12 8.25 2.85
C PHE A 49 -2.97 9.08 4.12
N GLY A 50 -3.60 10.27 4.19
CA GLY A 50 -3.62 11.08 5.40
C GLY A 50 -4.31 10.38 6.57
N ILE A 51 -5.46 9.74 6.34
CA ILE A 51 -6.18 8.97 7.36
C ILE A 51 -5.30 7.81 7.86
N ASP A 52 -4.73 7.03 6.94
CA ASP A 52 -3.86 5.90 7.28
C ASP A 52 -2.65 6.33 8.14
N GLN A 53 -2.01 7.45 7.77
CA GLN A 53 -0.89 7.98 8.54
C GLN A 53 -1.29 8.51 9.92
N THR A 54 -2.47 9.11 10.07
CA THR A 54 -2.94 9.55 11.40
C THR A 54 -3.23 8.37 12.32
N LEU A 55 -3.89 7.33 11.81
CA LEU A 55 -4.16 6.10 12.57
C LEU A 55 -2.85 5.41 12.97
N THR A 56 -1.90 5.30 12.04
CA THR A 56 -0.57 4.74 12.30
C THR A 56 0.18 5.53 13.38
N SER A 57 0.08 6.86 13.36
CA SER A 57 0.71 7.72 14.37
C SER A 57 0.09 7.52 15.76
N ILE A 58 -1.23 7.42 15.85
CA ILE A 58 -1.94 7.16 17.12
C ILE A 58 -1.54 5.79 17.69
N LEU A 59 -1.52 4.75 16.84
CA LEU A 59 -1.11 3.41 17.24
C LEU A 59 0.34 3.39 17.75
N SER A 60 1.24 4.11 17.06
CA SER A 60 2.64 4.22 17.46
C SER A 60 2.84 4.88 18.82
N PHE A 61 1.93 5.77 19.23
CA PHE A 61 1.93 6.35 20.57
C PHE A 61 1.42 5.37 21.65
N ILE A 62 0.41 4.56 21.33
CA ILE A 62 -0.21 3.62 22.27
C ILE A 62 0.71 2.43 22.58
N VAL A 63 1.41 1.91 21.58
CA VAL A 63 2.28 0.72 21.69
C VAL A 63 3.30 0.82 22.84
N PRO A 64 4.15 1.86 22.96
CA PRO A 64 5.13 1.94 24.05
C PRO A 64 4.48 2.11 25.43
N VAL A 65 3.29 2.70 25.54
CA VAL A 65 2.54 2.79 26.80
C VAL A 65 2.07 1.40 27.25
N VAL A 66 1.53 0.61 26.32
CA VAL A 66 1.09 -0.77 26.59
C VAL A 66 2.29 -1.66 26.95
N VAL A 67 3.38 -1.56 26.19
CA VAL A 67 4.62 -2.33 26.46
C VAL A 67 5.23 -1.91 27.80
N GLY A 68 5.20 -0.62 28.13
CA GLY A 68 5.68 -0.11 29.42
C GLY A 68 4.95 -0.75 30.59
N VAL A 69 3.62 -0.82 30.54
CA VAL A 69 2.80 -1.47 31.57
C VAL A 69 3.00 -2.99 31.60
N LEU A 70 3.20 -3.63 30.44
CA LEU A 70 3.34 -5.08 30.35
C LEU A 70 4.64 -5.62 31.00
N ILE A 71 5.66 -4.76 31.10
CA ILE A 71 6.99 -5.13 31.63
C ILE A 71 7.23 -4.50 33.02
N ASP A 72 6.28 -3.71 33.53
CA ASP A 72 6.38 -3.08 34.85
C ASP A 72 6.26 -4.16 35.94
N GLY A 73 7.35 -4.36 36.69
CA GLY A 73 7.39 -5.25 37.86
C GLY A 73 8.42 -6.39 37.84
N GLN A 74 8.78 -6.98 36.70
CA GLN A 74 9.80 -8.07 36.63
C GLN A 74 10.47 -8.13 35.23
N GLN A 75 11.64 -7.50 35.09
CA GLN A 75 12.50 -7.53 33.88
C GLN A 75 13.21 -8.89 33.71
N THR A 76 12.47 -9.99 33.78
CA THR A 76 13.02 -11.34 33.58
C THR A 76 12.85 -11.78 32.12
N LEU A 77 13.80 -12.58 31.62
CA LEU A 77 13.83 -13.06 30.24
C LEU A 77 12.53 -13.80 29.82
N GLY A 78 11.80 -14.36 30.79
CA GLY A 78 10.52 -15.04 30.58
C GLY A 78 9.39 -14.09 30.16
N ASN A 79 9.29 -12.90 30.77
CA ASN A 79 8.24 -11.94 30.46
C ASN A 79 8.43 -11.30 29.07
N TRP A 80 9.68 -11.03 28.68
CA TRP A 80 10.00 -10.57 27.33
C TRP A 80 9.62 -11.59 26.24
N ARG A 81 9.73 -12.89 26.54
CA ARG A 81 9.30 -13.98 25.64
C ARG A 81 7.80 -13.95 25.39
N ASN A 82 7.00 -13.64 26.42
CA ASN A 82 5.55 -13.47 26.28
C ASN A 82 5.21 -12.23 25.43
N ALA A 83 5.94 -11.13 25.58
CA ALA A 83 5.78 -9.94 24.74
C ALA A 83 6.06 -10.24 23.25
N PHE A 84 7.12 -11.02 22.96
CA PHE A 84 7.39 -11.45 21.58
C PHE A 84 6.30 -12.36 21.02
N TRP A 85 5.75 -13.27 21.84
CA TRP A 85 4.62 -14.12 21.43
C TRP A 85 3.38 -13.29 21.11
N THR A 86 3.06 -12.26 21.88
CA THR A 86 1.95 -11.35 21.56
C THR A 86 2.17 -10.61 20.24
N CYS A 87 3.40 -10.16 19.94
CA CYS A 87 3.71 -9.56 18.65
C CYS A 87 3.49 -10.55 17.50
N VAL A 88 4.01 -11.77 17.60
CA VAL A 88 3.86 -12.81 16.57
C VAL A 88 2.38 -13.15 16.33
N ALA A 89 1.59 -13.25 17.41
CA ALA A 89 0.15 -13.50 17.30
C ALA A 89 -0.56 -12.36 16.56
N MET A 90 -0.26 -11.09 16.90
CA MET A 90 -0.84 -9.93 16.22
C MET A 90 -0.47 -9.89 14.73
N TYR A 91 0.79 -10.10 14.37
CA TYR A 91 1.22 -10.12 12.97
C TYR A 91 0.52 -11.23 12.18
N THR A 92 0.37 -12.41 12.79
CA THR A 92 -0.29 -13.56 12.14
C THR A 92 -1.77 -13.28 11.93
N LEU A 93 -2.47 -12.72 12.92
CA LEU A 93 -3.88 -12.33 12.81
C LEU A 93 -4.11 -11.29 11.73
N THR A 94 -3.29 -10.24 11.68
CA THR A 94 -3.36 -9.21 10.63
C THR A 94 -3.12 -9.80 9.26
N THR A 95 -2.15 -10.71 9.12
CA THR A 95 -1.86 -11.38 7.85
C THR A 95 -3.03 -12.22 7.38
N ILE A 96 -3.64 -12.99 8.27
CA ILE A 96 -4.82 -13.81 7.96
C ILE A 96 -5.99 -12.91 7.52
N PHE A 97 -6.25 -11.84 8.27
CA PHE A 97 -7.31 -10.89 7.93
C PHE A 97 -7.07 -10.26 6.55
N TYR A 98 -5.84 -9.83 6.27
CA TYR A 98 -5.46 -9.29 4.97
C TYR A 98 -5.66 -10.32 3.85
N LEU A 99 -5.28 -11.57 4.05
CA LEU A 99 -5.49 -12.62 3.04
C LEU A 99 -6.96 -12.86 2.68
N PHE A 100 -7.88 -12.68 3.63
CA PHE A 100 -9.31 -12.87 3.39
C PHE A 100 -10.01 -11.64 2.81
N PHE A 101 -9.59 -10.44 3.19
CA PHE A 101 -10.27 -9.18 2.81
C PHE A 101 -9.55 -8.38 1.74
N ALA A 102 -8.29 -8.69 1.41
CA ALA A 102 -7.58 -8.00 0.33
C ALA A 102 -8.20 -8.35 -1.02
N SER A 103 -8.81 -7.35 -1.65
CA SER A 103 -9.23 -7.40 -3.05
C SER A 103 -8.45 -6.35 -3.83
N ILE A 104 -7.90 -6.75 -4.98
CA ILE A 104 -7.03 -5.93 -5.84
C ILE A 104 -7.84 -5.22 -6.95
N SER A 105 -9.17 -5.32 -6.93
CA SER A 105 -10.03 -4.66 -7.92
C SER A 105 -10.15 -3.15 -7.67
N VAL A 106 -9.96 -2.34 -8.72
CA VAL A 106 -10.31 -0.91 -8.72
C VAL A 106 -11.76 -0.73 -8.29
N GLN A 107 -11.94 0.02 -7.21
CA GLN A 107 -13.24 0.13 -6.57
C GLN A 107 -14.14 1.14 -7.32
N PRO A 108 -15.44 0.86 -7.53
CA PRO A 108 -16.31 1.60 -8.45
C PRO A 108 -16.56 3.07 -8.06
N TRP A 109 -16.32 3.45 -6.81
CA TRP A 109 -16.40 4.83 -6.33
C TRP A 109 -15.18 5.70 -6.73
N ASN A 110 -14.14 5.11 -7.34
CA ASN A 110 -12.97 5.84 -7.86
C ASN A 110 -13.29 6.71 -9.11
N SER A 111 -14.53 6.64 -9.61
CA SER A 111 -15.01 7.50 -10.68
C SER A 111 -15.22 8.93 -10.16
N LEU A 112 -14.31 9.86 -10.49
CA LEU A 112 -14.72 11.26 -10.52
C LEU A 112 -15.84 11.38 -11.55
N ARG A 113 -16.94 11.99 -11.12
CA ARG A 113 -17.97 12.52 -12.00
C ARG A 113 -17.32 13.56 -12.92
N GLY A 114 -16.76 13.14 -14.06
CA GLY A 114 -16.12 14.04 -15.04
C GLY A 114 -15.23 13.40 -16.12
N THR A 115 -14.78 12.14 -16.01
CA THR A 115 -13.99 11.51 -17.08
C THR A 115 -14.83 10.89 -18.21
N TRP A 116 -16.15 10.76 -18.00
CA TRP A 116 -17.08 10.40 -19.07
C TRP A 116 -17.15 11.46 -20.17
N ASP A 117 -16.76 12.71 -19.90
CA ASP A 117 -16.81 13.76 -20.92
C ASP A 117 -15.55 13.77 -21.78
N VAL A 118 -14.35 13.50 -21.24
CA VAL A 118 -13.10 13.62 -22.01
C VAL A 118 -12.85 12.41 -22.91
N THR A 119 -13.09 11.20 -22.44
CA THR A 119 -12.89 9.98 -23.27
C THR A 119 -13.96 9.85 -24.34
N THR A 120 -15.22 10.18 -24.03
CA THR A 120 -16.31 10.17 -25.03
C THR A 120 -16.10 11.27 -26.08
N THR A 121 -15.68 12.48 -25.67
CA THR A 121 -15.38 13.57 -26.64
C THR A 121 -14.23 13.22 -27.59
N HIS A 122 -13.19 12.52 -27.11
CA HIS A 122 -12.10 12.05 -27.96
C HIS A 122 -12.53 10.92 -28.92
N GLN A 123 -13.39 10.01 -28.46
CA GLN A 123 -13.92 8.94 -29.31
C GLN A 123 -14.86 9.51 -30.38
N ASP A 124 -15.78 10.41 -30.01
CA ASP A 124 -16.75 11.05 -30.89
C ASP A 124 -16.08 11.96 -31.95
N SER A 125 -14.96 12.60 -31.60
CA SER A 125 -14.20 13.44 -32.54
C SER A 125 -13.37 12.61 -33.53
N VAL A 126 -12.89 11.44 -33.13
CA VAL A 126 -12.20 10.49 -34.02
C VAL A 126 -13.20 9.79 -34.96
N GLU A 127 -14.37 9.40 -34.46
CA GLU A 127 -15.42 8.77 -35.27
C GLU A 127 -15.96 9.74 -36.33
N LYS A 128 -16.25 11.00 -35.94
CA LYS A 128 -16.59 12.07 -36.90
C LYS A 128 -15.47 12.37 -37.90
N PHE A 129 -14.21 12.29 -37.50
CA PHE A 129 -13.10 12.51 -38.44
C PHE A 129 -13.04 11.41 -39.50
N ASN A 130 -13.19 10.15 -39.08
CA ASN A 130 -13.18 9.00 -39.99
C ASN A 130 -14.37 9.00 -40.95
N ASP A 131 -15.57 9.37 -40.48
CA ASP A 131 -16.76 9.48 -41.34
C ASP A 131 -16.57 10.52 -42.45
N ASN A 132 -15.95 11.67 -42.13
CA ASN A 132 -15.64 12.72 -43.11
C ASN A 132 -14.58 12.28 -44.13
N GLU A 133 -13.63 11.45 -43.72
CA GLU A 133 -12.60 10.89 -44.60
C GLU A 133 -13.19 9.83 -45.57
N GLU A 134 -14.18 9.06 -45.12
CA GLU A 134 -14.88 8.07 -45.96
C GLU A 134 -15.82 8.76 -46.97
N GLU A 135 -16.50 9.84 -46.57
CA GLU A 135 -17.37 10.64 -47.46
C GLU A 135 -16.56 11.39 -48.54
N THR A 136 -15.35 11.89 -48.21
CA THR A 136 -14.48 12.54 -49.20
C THR A 136 -13.86 11.55 -50.19
N ASN A 137 -13.53 10.33 -49.76
CA ASN A 137 -13.01 9.28 -50.63
C ASN A 137 -14.07 8.71 -51.59
N THR A 138 -15.32 8.54 -51.13
CA THR A 138 -16.43 8.07 -51.98
C THR A 138 -16.81 9.06 -53.08
N LEU A 139 -16.75 10.37 -52.78
CA LEU A 139 -16.97 11.43 -53.78
C LEU A 139 -15.86 11.48 -54.85
N GLN A 140 -14.60 11.21 -54.49
CA GLN A 140 -13.50 11.14 -55.46
C GLN A 140 -13.62 9.94 -56.42
N THR A 141 -14.17 8.80 -55.97
CA THR A 141 -14.36 7.60 -56.80
C THR A 141 -15.57 7.63 -57.74
N SER A 142 -16.51 8.57 -57.55
CA SER A 142 -17.72 8.72 -58.37
C SER A 142 -17.53 9.67 -59.58
N VAL A 143 -16.43 10.43 -59.60
CA VAL A 143 -16.14 11.48 -60.60
C VAL A 143 -15.04 11.05 -61.60
N GLY A 144 -14.57 9.80 -61.54
CA GLY A 144 -13.65 9.19 -62.50
C GLY A 144 -14.32 8.14 -63.38
#